data_AF-A0AAU7ZVD4-F1
#
_entry.id   AF-A0AAU7ZVD4-F1
#
_cell.length_a   1.000
_cell.length_b   1.000
_cell.length_c   1.000
_cell.angle_alpha   90.00
_cell.angle_beta   90.00
_cell.angle_gamma   90.00
#
_symmetry.space_group_name_H-M   'P 1'
#
loop_
_entity.id
_entity.type
_entity.pdbx_description
1 polymer ?
#
loop_
_entity_poly.entity_id
_entity_poly.type
_entity_poly.pdbx_seq_one_letter_code
_entity_poly.pdbx_strand_id
1 'polypeptide(L)'
;MKISFVKRLLPAAILMGLLFLPVCHLRAQDSGATKVDAGHDASENVSSEQGKQEEDENDKYLHSTAVRALGAKAGLNAEQAATAFTVANFVVLAALVGWFLAKTLPKTFRDRSTAIQKQLVDARTATEDANARLRSVEDRLSKLDGQIAAMRAQAEKDSTLDEQRITASVEEEKQKILATAEQEIAAATALAQRQIQQYAAELAIEQAAHKLVVTAETDRLLVQSFAQRLAGGDSKKGQN
;
A
#
# COMPACT_ATOMS: atom_id res chain seq x y z
N MET A 1 -3.51 32.11 44.43
CA MET A 1 -2.92 31.22 45.45
C MET A 1 -2.09 30.18 44.71
N LYS A 2 -0.80 30.46 44.56
CA LYS A 2 0.33 29.74 45.21
C LYS A 2 0.81 28.53 44.35
N ILE A 3 1.92 28.67 43.61
CA ILE A 3 3.35 28.49 44.03
C ILE A 3 3.79 27.04 43.77
N SER A 4 4.47 26.77 42.65
CA SER A 4 5.93 26.47 42.52
C SER A 4 6.18 24.96 42.34
N PHE A 5 7.23 24.44 41.69
CA PHE A 5 8.64 24.82 41.60
C PHE A 5 9.23 23.92 40.47
N VAL A 6 9.70 24.42 39.32
CA VAL A 6 11.03 24.97 39.04
C VAL A 6 12.20 23.98 39.22
N LYS A 7 13.03 23.92 38.15
CA LYS A 7 14.41 23.40 37.99
C LYS A 7 14.53 21.91 37.64
N ARG A 8 15.38 21.47 36.70
CA ARG A 8 16.26 22.07 35.66
C ARG A 8 16.98 20.86 35.04
N LEU A 9 17.38 20.99 33.77
CA LEU A 9 18.45 20.23 33.09
C LEU A 9 18.22 18.75 32.75
N LEU A 10 18.01 18.49 31.46
CA LEU A 10 18.89 17.60 30.71
C LEU A 10 18.69 17.83 29.20
N PRO A 11 19.73 18.26 28.47
CA PRO A 11 19.97 17.65 27.17
C PRO A 11 21.45 17.28 27.01
N ALA A 12 21.72 16.00 26.86
CA ALA A 12 23.00 15.50 26.35
C ALA A 12 22.80 14.09 25.75
N ALA A 13 21.90 14.01 24.78
CA ALA A 13 22.09 13.09 23.67
C ALA A 13 22.99 13.84 22.69
N ILE A 14 24.17 13.29 22.39
CA ILE A 14 24.95 13.43 21.15
C ILE A 14 26.35 12.85 21.43
N LEU A 15 26.86 12.10 20.45
CA LEU A 15 28.24 11.65 20.28
C LEU A 15 28.69 10.39 21.04
N MET A 16 28.41 9.22 20.46
CA MET A 16 29.48 8.31 20.04
C MET A 16 28.89 7.09 19.34
N GLY A 17 29.17 6.95 18.05
CA GLY A 17 28.95 5.69 17.33
C GLY A 17 28.24 5.88 16.00
N LEU A 18 28.92 6.47 15.03
CA LEU A 18 28.81 6.06 13.63
C LEU A 18 29.90 6.75 12.81
N LEU A 19 30.50 5.97 11.90
CA LEU A 19 31.46 6.31 10.84
C LEU A 19 32.91 5.99 11.15
N PHE A 20 33.32 4.78 10.75
CA PHE A 20 34.49 4.60 9.88
C PHE A 20 34.36 3.28 9.10
N LEU A 21 33.95 3.39 7.84
CA LEU A 21 34.45 2.57 6.73
C LEU A 21 34.72 3.52 5.54
N PRO A 22 35.70 3.22 4.68
CA PRO A 22 36.42 4.17 3.85
C PRO A 22 35.81 4.28 2.45
N VAL A 23 35.62 5.49 1.90
CA VAL A 23 35.44 5.67 0.45
C VAL A 23 36.01 7.03 0.01
N CYS A 24 36.94 6.93 -0.95
CA CYS A 24 37.36 7.86 -2.01
C CYS A 24 37.65 9.33 -1.69
N HIS A 25 38.94 9.65 -1.81
CA HIS A 25 39.42 10.95 -2.25
C HIS A 25 38.98 11.23 -3.69
N LEU A 26 38.29 12.35 -3.92
CA LEU A 26 38.25 12.99 -5.23
C LEU A 26 38.54 14.48 -5.08
N ARG A 27 39.52 14.89 -5.88
CA ARG A 27 40.15 16.20 -5.97
C ARG A 27 39.20 17.22 -6.60
N ALA A 28 39.10 18.41 -6.02
CA ALA A 28 38.70 19.62 -6.73
C ALA A 28 39.32 20.86 -6.07
N GLN A 29 39.62 21.81 -6.94
CA GLN A 29 40.51 22.95 -6.84
C GLN A 29 39.68 24.21 -6.56
N ASP A 30 40.11 25.09 -5.65
CA ASP A 30 40.06 26.53 -5.93
C ASP A 30 41.03 27.34 -5.06
N SER A 31 41.44 28.45 -5.65
CA SER A 31 42.54 29.34 -5.30
C SER A 31 42.08 30.48 -4.39
N GLY A 32 42.98 31.03 -3.56
CA GLY A 32 42.69 32.26 -2.83
C GLY A 32 43.78 32.65 -1.83
N ALA A 33 44.35 33.84 -1.97
CA ALA A 33 45.65 34.24 -1.45
C ALA A 33 45.62 34.97 -0.07
N THR A 34 46.70 34.75 0.70
CA THR A 34 47.46 35.69 1.58
C THR A 34 46.95 36.17 2.95
N LYS A 35 47.66 35.75 4.02
CA LYS A 35 48.48 36.54 5.01
C LYS A 35 48.73 35.64 6.23
N VAL A 36 49.89 35.01 6.42
CA VAL A 36 51.16 35.50 7.01
C VAL A 36 50.96 36.32 8.30
N ASP A 37 51.00 35.62 9.42
CA ASP A 37 51.72 36.06 10.63
C ASP A 37 52.48 34.86 11.19
N ALA A 38 53.78 35.05 11.40
CA ALA A 38 54.75 34.01 11.69
C ALA A 38 55.03 33.98 13.21
N GLY A 39 54.62 32.89 13.86
CA GLY A 39 55.05 32.54 15.20
C GLY A 39 56.53 32.14 15.19
N HIS A 40 57.29 32.79 16.06
CA HIS A 40 58.71 32.61 16.31
C HIS A 40 59.06 31.20 16.83
N ASP A 41 60.10 30.68 16.21
CA ASP A 41 61.23 29.88 16.67
C ASP A 41 61.12 28.92 17.86
N ALA A 42 61.55 27.71 17.52
CA ALA A 42 62.05 26.71 18.44
C ALA A 42 63.44 27.08 18.97
N SER A 43 63.70 26.50 20.15
CA SER A 43 65.01 26.11 20.68
C SER A 43 65.82 27.19 21.38
N GLU A 44 65.96 27.05 22.70
CA GLU A 44 67.27 26.69 23.20
C GLU A 44 67.25 25.89 24.51
N ASN A 45 68.22 24.98 24.52
CA ASN A 45 68.79 24.12 25.53
C ASN A 45 69.04 24.80 26.90
N VAL A 46 69.07 24.03 27.99
CA VAL A 46 70.24 23.91 28.90
C VAL A 46 69.92 22.89 30.01
N SER A 47 70.84 21.95 30.18
CA SER A 47 70.93 21.01 31.30
C SER A 47 71.61 21.63 32.54
N SER A 48 71.38 20.93 33.66
CA SER A 48 72.09 20.92 34.95
C SER A 48 71.91 22.10 35.91
N GLU A 49 71.34 21.81 37.08
CA GLU A 49 72.07 21.85 38.35
C GLU A 49 71.44 20.90 39.40
N GLN A 50 72.30 20.43 40.29
CA GLN A 50 72.11 19.36 41.26
C GLN A 50 72.13 19.97 42.67
N GLY A 51 71.19 19.60 43.55
CA GLY A 51 71.37 19.74 45.00
C GLY A 51 70.15 20.19 45.80
N LYS A 52 69.92 19.48 46.93
CA LYS A 52 68.94 19.64 48.02
C LYS A 52 67.62 18.89 47.78
N GLN A 53 67.48 17.65 48.25
CA GLN A 53 67.04 17.25 49.61
C GLN A 53 65.77 18.00 50.07
N GLU A 54 64.78 17.19 50.51
CA GLU A 54 63.64 17.53 51.37
C GLU A 54 62.41 18.08 50.61
N GLU A 55 61.19 17.55 50.73
CA GLU A 55 60.56 16.70 51.76
C GLU A 55 59.42 15.90 51.10
N ASP A 56 59.39 14.60 51.33
CA ASP A 56 58.31 13.71 50.92
C ASP A 56 57.04 14.10 51.69
N GLU A 57 56.07 14.71 51.02
CA GLU A 57 54.77 15.05 51.62
C GLU A 57 54.06 13.81 52.20
N ASN A 58 54.44 12.60 51.78
CA ASN A 58 53.95 11.34 52.35
C ASN A 58 54.59 11.01 53.72
N ASP A 59 55.82 11.43 54.00
CA ASP A 59 56.50 11.17 55.29
C ASP A 59 55.77 11.84 56.47
N LYS A 60 55.04 12.93 56.19
CA LYS A 60 54.22 13.63 57.18
C LYS A 60 52.99 12.83 57.63
N TYR A 61 52.47 11.94 56.77
CA TYR A 61 51.36 11.05 57.11
C TYR A 61 51.82 9.78 57.84
N LEU A 62 53.08 9.36 57.64
CA LEU A 62 53.70 8.22 58.34
C LEU A 62 54.00 8.54 59.82
N HIS A 63 53.94 9.80 60.22
CA HIS A 63 54.22 10.27 61.60
C HIS A 63 53.04 10.98 62.28
N SER A 64 51.80 10.67 61.89
CA SER A 64 50.65 11.15 62.67
C SER A 64 50.70 10.61 64.11
N THR A 65 50.24 11.42 65.08
CA THR A 65 50.23 11.07 66.51
C THR A 65 49.44 9.79 66.80
N ALA A 66 48.48 9.43 65.95
CA ALA A 66 47.75 8.17 66.00
C ALA A 66 48.61 6.96 65.60
N VAL A 67 49.47 7.09 64.59
CA VAL A 67 50.37 6.03 64.10
C VAL A 67 51.54 5.81 65.07
N ARG A 68 52.11 6.89 65.64
CA ARG A 68 53.14 6.80 66.69
C ARG A 68 52.61 6.19 68.00
N ALA A 69 51.39 6.49 68.40
CA ALA A 69 50.79 5.93 69.62
C ALA A 69 50.47 4.42 69.49
N LEU A 70 50.07 3.97 68.29
CA LEU A 70 49.85 2.55 68.01
C LEU A 70 51.18 1.77 67.91
N GLY A 71 52.22 2.37 67.31
CA GLY A 71 53.56 1.77 67.17
C GLY A 71 54.32 1.63 68.50
N ALA A 72 54.19 2.60 69.40
CA ALA A 72 54.86 2.57 70.71
C ALA A 72 54.38 1.42 71.62
N LYS A 73 53.17 0.89 71.41
CA LYS A 73 52.61 -0.21 72.21
C LYS A 73 52.94 -1.60 71.65
N ALA A 74 53.49 -1.68 70.43
CA ALA A 74 53.74 -2.93 69.71
C ALA A 74 55.23 -3.27 69.47
N GLY A 75 56.17 -2.39 69.82
CA GLY A 75 57.60 -2.72 69.85
C GLY A 75 58.27 -2.96 68.49
N LEU A 76 57.90 -2.22 67.44
CA LEU A 76 58.49 -2.30 66.09
C LEU A 76 58.78 -0.91 65.51
N ASN A 77 59.84 -0.82 64.68
CA ASN A 77 60.36 0.42 64.08
C ASN A 77 59.29 1.17 63.24
N ALA A 78 59.27 2.51 63.34
CA ALA A 78 58.22 3.36 62.77
C ALA A 78 58.00 3.18 61.24
N GLU A 79 59.05 2.87 60.47
CA GLU A 79 58.95 2.57 59.03
C GLU A 79 58.24 1.23 58.73
N GLN A 80 58.41 0.20 59.58
CA GLN A 80 57.74 -1.10 59.41
C GLN A 80 56.25 -1.00 59.74
N ALA A 81 55.86 -0.18 60.71
CA ALA A 81 54.46 0.07 61.01
C ALA A 81 53.75 0.84 59.88
N ALA A 82 54.44 1.80 59.26
CA ALA A 82 53.92 2.59 58.15
C ALA A 82 53.71 1.74 56.89
N THR A 83 54.71 0.94 56.50
CA THR A 83 54.61 0.01 55.37
C THR A 83 53.56 -1.08 55.62
N ALA A 84 53.49 -1.64 56.83
CA ALA A 84 52.46 -2.60 57.20
C ALA A 84 51.05 -2.00 57.14
N PHE A 85 50.88 -0.74 57.53
CA PHE A 85 49.58 -0.06 57.45
C PHE A 85 49.16 0.22 56.00
N THR A 86 50.08 0.66 55.13
CA THR A 86 49.82 0.86 53.71
C THR A 86 49.48 -0.45 53.00
N VAL A 87 50.23 -1.52 53.27
CA VAL A 87 49.94 -2.85 52.73
C VAL A 87 48.61 -3.39 53.26
N ALA A 88 48.32 -3.23 54.56
CA ALA A 88 47.04 -3.63 55.13
C ALA A 88 45.88 -2.85 54.50
N ASN A 89 46.01 -1.55 54.28
CA ASN A 89 44.99 -0.73 53.61
C ASN A 89 44.76 -1.20 52.17
N PHE A 90 45.83 -1.46 51.42
CA PHE A 90 45.74 -2.00 50.06
C PHE A 90 45.07 -3.37 50.03
N VAL A 91 45.41 -4.27 50.96
CA VAL A 91 44.77 -5.60 51.05
C VAL A 91 43.28 -5.46 51.39
N VAL A 92 42.91 -4.56 52.30
CA VAL A 92 41.50 -4.29 52.62
C VAL A 92 40.75 -3.73 51.41
N LEU A 93 41.34 -2.79 50.68
CA LEU A 93 40.76 -2.24 49.45
C LEU A 93 40.65 -3.30 48.35
N ALA A 94 41.71 -4.09 48.12
CA ALA A 94 41.73 -5.16 47.14
C ALA A 94 40.73 -6.27 47.48
N ALA A 95 40.55 -6.60 48.76
CA ALA A 95 39.53 -7.54 49.21
C ALA A 95 38.11 -7.00 48.97
N LEU A 96 37.87 -5.70 49.24
CA LEU A 96 36.58 -5.06 48.99
C LEU A 96 36.26 -5.01 47.48
N VAL A 97 37.20 -4.58 46.66
CA VAL A 97 37.07 -4.53 45.20
C VAL A 97 36.93 -5.94 44.63
N GLY A 98 37.76 -6.89 45.07
CA GLY A 98 37.70 -8.29 44.66
C GLY A 98 36.35 -8.93 45.00
N TRP A 99 35.82 -8.70 46.19
CA TRP A 99 34.49 -9.16 46.59
C TRP A 99 33.38 -8.52 45.74
N PHE A 100 33.46 -7.22 45.46
CA PHE A 100 32.51 -6.52 44.61
C PHE A 100 32.52 -7.02 43.16
N LEU A 101 33.71 -7.22 42.57
CA LEU A 101 33.88 -7.77 41.21
C LEU A 101 33.41 -9.23 41.13
N ALA A 102 33.78 -10.06 42.10
CA ALA A 102 33.35 -11.46 42.16
C ALA A 102 31.82 -11.57 42.27
N LYS A 103 31.16 -10.60 42.89
CA LYS A 103 29.69 -10.55 42.99
C LYS A 103 29.01 -10.00 41.73
N THR A 104 29.61 -9.04 41.01
CA THR A 104 28.96 -8.34 39.89
C THR A 104 29.25 -8.93 38.52
N LEU A 105 30.49 -9.36 38.25
CA LEU A 105 30.90 -9.92 36.96
C LEU A 105 30.13 -11.18 36.52
N PRO A 106 29.94 -12.21 37.36
CA PRO A 106 29.24 -13.42 36.89
C PRO A 106 27.78 -13.14 36.55
N LYS A 107 27.15 -12.12 37.15
CA LYS A 107 25.78 -11.72 36.82
C LYS A 107 25.70 -11.09 35.42
N THR A 108 26.59 -10.14 35.11
CA THR A 108 26.57 -9.44 33.82
C THR A 108 26.94 -10.34 32.64
N PHE A 109 27.90 -11.26 32.80
CA PHE A 109 28.22 -12.24 31.75
C PHE A 109 27.09 -13.24 31.52
N ARG A 110 26.39 -13.66 32.59
CA ARG A 110 25.21 -14.52 32.49
C ARG A 110 24.09 -13.81 31.74
N ASP A 111 23.77 -12.57 32.12
CA ASP A 111 22.73 -11.76 31.47
C ASP A 111 23.03 -11.49 29.98
N ARG A 112 24.30 -11.24 29.63
CA ARG A 112 24.70 -11.12 28.22
C ARG A 112 24.58 -12.44 27.46
N SER A 113 24.98 -13.55 28.07
CA SER A 113 24.90 -14.87 27.44
C SER A 113 23.45 -15.29 27.19
N THR A 114 22.56 -15.05 28.16
CA THR A 114 21.12 -15.33 28.00
C THR A 114 20.49 -14.39 26.97
N ALA A 115 20.88 -13.11 26.92
CA ALA A 115 20.42 -12.18 25.90
C ALA A 115 20.85 -12.61 24.49
N ILE A 116 22.11 -13.02 24.30
CA ILE A 116 22.62 -13.50 23.00
C ILE A 116 21.90 -14.80 22.60
N GLN A 117 21.74 -15.74 23.52
CA GLN A 117 21.01 -16.98 23.25
C GLN A 117 19.57 -16.69 22.84
N LYS A 118 18.90 -15.78 23.56
CA LYS A 118 17.54 -15.33 23.22
C LYS A 118 17.50 -14.69 21.82
N GLN A 119 18.39 -13.76 21.53
CA GLN A 119 18.45 -13.10 20.22
C GLN A 119 18.72 -14.10 19.08
N LEU A 120 19.54 -15.12 19.32
CA LEU A 120 19.83 -16.15 18.32
C LEU A 120 18.61 -17.05 18.09
N VAL A 121 17.87 -17.41 19.14
CA VAL A 121 16.61 -18.13 19.03
C VAL A 121 15.56 -17.27 18.31
N ASP A 122 15.38 -16.02 18.72
CA ASP A 122 14.44 -15.07 18.11
C ASP A 122 14.77 -14.82 16.63
N ALA A 123 16.06 -14.74 16.26
CA ALA A 123 16.47 -14.60 14.86
C ALA A 123 16.19 -15.88 14.05
N ARG A 124 16.39 -17.06 14.64
CA ARG A 124 16.05 -18.34 13.98
C ARG A 124 14.55 -18.46 13.77
N THR A 125 13.74 -18.21 14.80
CA THR A 125 12.27 -18.28 14.68
C THR A 125 11.75 -17.25 13.68
N ALA A 126 12.27 -16.02 13.68
CA ALA A 126 11.92 -15.02 12.68
C ALA A 126 12.28 -15.45 11.25
N THR A 127 13.41 -16.14 11.06
CA THR A 127 13.83 -16.67 9.76
C THR A 127 12.95 -17.84 9.32
N GLU A 128 12.62 -18.75 10.23
CA GLU A 128 11.71 -19.87 9.99
C GLU A 128 10.31 -19.37 9.61
N ASP A 129 9.77 -18.39 10.33
CA ASP A 129 8.49 -17.76 10.03
C ASP A 129 8.50 -17.04 8.68
N ALA A 130 9.56 -16.30 8.37
CA ALA A 130 9.72 -15.64 7.08
C ALA A 130 9.77 -16.65 5.93
N ASN A 131 10.52 -17.74 6.10
CA ASN A 131 10.60 -18.82 5.12
C ASN A 131 9.28 -19.56 4.95
N ALA A 132 8.54 -19.80 6.03
CA ALA A 132 7.21 -20.41 5.99
C ALA A 132 6.22 -19.53 5.20
N ARG A 133 6.24 -18.21 5.45
CA ARG A 133 5.43 -17.25 4.70
C ARG A 133 5.82 -17.23 3.22
N LEU A 134 7.11 -17.19 2.91
CA LEU A 134 7.61 -17.20 1.53
C LEU A 134 7.13 -18.45 0.77
N ARG A 135 7.29 -19.64 1.36
CA ARG A 135 6.77 -20.89 0.79
C ARG A 135 5.27 -20.85 0.55
N SER A 136 4.50 -20.30 1.51
CA SER A 136 3.05 -20.18 1.35
C SER A 136 2.64 -19.24 0.20
N VAL A 137 3.45 -18.22 -0.09
CA VAL A 137 3.23 -17.30 -1.20
C VAL A 137 3.63 -17.96 -2.52
N GLU A 138 4.75 -18.65 -2.58
CA GLU A 138 5.18 -19.43 -3.75
C GLU A 138 4.17 -20.51 -4.13
N ASP A 139 3.62 -21.23 -3.15
CA ASP A 139 2.55 -22.21 -3.35
C ASP A 139 1.26 -21.57 -3.89
N ARG A 140 0.95 -20.35 -3.44
CA ARG A 140 -0.21 -19.61 -3.96
C ARG A 140 0.05 -19.11 -5.38
N LEU A 141 1.24 -18.60 -5.66
CA LEU A 141 1.63 -18.12 -6.99
C LEU A 141 1.61 -19.25 -8.02
N SER A 142 2.20 -20.39 -7.70
CA SER A 142 2.20 -21.56 -8.59
C SER A 142 0.78 -22.08 -8.88
N LYS A 143 -0.13 -22.02 -7.90
CA LYS A 143 -1.55 -22.34 -8.10
C LYS A 143 -2.30 -21.30 -8.93
N LEU A 144 -1.93 -20.02 -8.83
CA LEU A 144 -2.55 -18.95 -9.61
C LEU A 144 -2.27 -19.10 -11.10
N ASP A 145 -1.08 -19.53 -11.51
CA ASP A 145 -0.76 -19.78 -12.93
C ASP A 145 -1.71 -20.82 -13.54
N GLY A 146 -1.96 -21.92 -12.80
CA GLY A 146 -2.94 -22.94 -13.22
C GLY A 146 -4.38 -22.43 -13.27
N GLN A 147 -4.78 -21.61 -12.29
CA GLN A 147 -6.12 -20.99 -12.28
C GLN A 147 -6.31 -19.99 -13.43
N ILE A 148 -5.28 -19.20 -13.76
CA ILE A 148 -5.31 -18.26 -14.89
C ILE A 148 -5.42 -19.03 -16.21
N ALA A 149 -4.67 -20.12 -16.38
CA ALA A 149 -4.76 -20.97 -17.56
C ALA A 149 -6.16 -21.60 -17.68
N ALA A 150 -6.73 -22.10 -16.59
CA ALA A 150 -8.08 -22.64 -16.57
C ALA A 150 -9.14 -21.57 -16.88
N MET A 151 -9.00 -20.37 -16.31
CA MET A 151 -9.91 -19.25 -16.57
C MET A 151 -9.86 -18.81 -18.03
N ARG A 152 -8.67 -18.73 -18.64
CA ARG A 152 -8.53 -18.42 -20.06
C ARG A 152 -9.17 -19.49 -20.94
N ALA A 153 -8.89 -20.76 -20.67
CA ALA A 153 -9.48 -21.87 -21.42
C ALA A 153 -11.01 -21.90 -21.29
N GLN A 154 -11.55 -21.55 -20.12
CA GLN A 154 -12.99 -21.44 -19.92
C GLN A 154 -13.58 -20.24 -20.67
N ALA A 155 -12.95 -19.07 -20.58
CA ALA A 155 -13.37 -17.86 -21.28
C ALA A 155 -13.36 -18.04 -22.82
N GLU A 156 -12.36 -18.73 -23.36
CA GLU A 156 -12.30 -19.07 -24.79
C GLU A 156 -13.47 -19.97 -25.18
N LYS A 157 -13.75 -21.02 -24.41
CA LYS A 157 -14.91 -21.89 -24.65
C LYS A 157 -16.23 -21.13 -24.57
N ASP A 158 -16.42 -20.35 -23.52
CA ASP A 158 -17.64 -19.57 -23.32
C ASP A 158 -17.83 -18.54 -24.44
N SER A 159 -16.75 -17.88 -24.88
CA SER A 159 -16.78 -16.97 -26.03
C SER A 159 -17.25 -17.66 -27.31
N THR A 160 -16.75 -18.87 -27.60
CA THR A 160 -17.18 -19.60 -28.80
C THR A 160 -18.63 -20.06 -28.74
N LEU A 161 -19.10 -20.46 -27.54
CA LEU A 161 -20.49 -20.87 -27.34
C LEU A 161 -21.44 -19.66 -27.41
N ASP A 162 -21.02 -18.53 -26.85
CA ASP A 162 -21.78 -17.29 -26.92
C ASP A 162 -21.85 -16.76 -28.35
N GLU A 163 -20.76 -16.81 -29.11
CA GLU A 163 -20.76 -16.43 -30.53
C GLU A 163 -21.76 -17.28 -31.33
N GLN A 164 -21.78 -18.61 -31.11
CA GLN A 164 -22.73 -19.51 -31.76
C GLN A 164 -24.18 -19.20 -31.36
N ARG A 165 -24.43 -18.99 -30.07
CA ARG A 165 -25.76 -18.66 -29.55
C ARG A 165 -26.28 -17.32 -30.09
N ILE A 166 -25.43 -16.29 -30.09
CA ILE A 166 -25.77 -14.96 -30.61
C ILE A 166 -26.04 -15.04 -32.11
N THR A 167 -25.20 -15.74 -32.86
CA THR A 167 -25.40 -15.91 -34.31
C THR A 167 -26.71 -16.62 -34.62
N ALA A 168 -27.04 -17.68 -33.86
CA ALA A 168 -28.31 -18.38 -34.00
C ALA A 168 -29.50 -17.46 -33.70
N SER A 169 -29.49 -16.74 -32.56
CA SER A 169 -30.58 -15.82 -32.22
C SER A 169 -30.72 -14.67 -33.22
N VAL A 170 -29.60 -14.15 -33.75
CA VAL A 170 -29.62 -13.08 -34.75
C VAL A 170 -30.22 -13.58 -36.07
N GLU A 171 -29.93 -14.81 -36.50
CA GLU A 171 -30.52 -15.36 -37.72
C GLU A 171 -32.03 -15.62 -37.55
N GLU A 172 -32.47 -16.12 -36.38
CA GLU A 172 -33.89 -16.26 -36.05
C GLU A 172 -34.62 -14.91 -36.02
N GLU A 173 -34.04 -13.89 -35.38
CA GLU A 173 -34.58 -12.54 -35.36
C GLU A 173 -34.65 -11.93 -36.76
N LYS A 174 -33.61 -12.12 -37.57
CA LYS A 174 -33.58 -11.68 -38.97
C LYS A 174 -34.72 -12.32 -39.77
N GLN A 175 -34.94 -13.62 -39.65
CA GLN A 175 -36.05 -14.30 -40.33
C GLN A 175 -37.41 -13.76 -39.88
N LYS A 176 -37.58 -13.52 -38.57
CA LYS A 176 -38.81 -12.93 -38.02
C LYS A 176 -39.07 -11.51 -38.52
N ILE A 177 -38.02 -10.68 -38.61
CA ILE A 177 -38.11 -9.32 -39.15
C ILE A 177 -38.51 -9.37 -40.61
N LEU A 178 -37.88 -10.23 -41.42
CA LEU A 178 -38.23 -10.38 -42.83
C LEU A 178 -39.69 -10.82 -43.01
N ALA A 179 -40.14 -11.84 -42.27
CA ALA A 179 -41.53 -12.30 -42.35
C ALA A 179 -42.53 -11.21 -41.94
N THR A 180 -42.22 -10.44 -40.90
CA THR A 180 -43.06 -9.33 -40.44
C THR A 180 -43.09 -8.21 -41.49
N ALA A 181 -41.93 -7.84 -42.05
CA ALA A 181 -41.83 -6.82 -43.09
C ALA A 181 -42.57 -7.24 -44.38
N GLU A 182 -42.46 -8.50 -44.80
CA GLU A 182 -43.21 -9.03 -45.94
C GLU A 182 -44.73 -8.95 -45.71
N GLN A 183 -45.19 -9.33 -44.51
CA GLN A 183 -46.59 -9.23 -44.13
C GLN A 183 -47.09 -7.78 -44.10
N GLU A 184 -46.30 -6.85 -43.56
CA GLU A 184 -46.61 -5.43 -43.52
C GLU A 184 -46.67 -4.82 -44.92
N ILE A 185 -45.71 -5.14 -45.79
CA ILE A 185 -45.69 -4.70 -47.19
C ILE A 185 -46.92 -5.22 -47.93
N ALA A 186 -47.26 -6.50 -47.76
CA ALA A 186 -48.44 -7.10 -48.40
C ALA A 186 -49.73 -6.42 -47.93
N ALA A 187 -49.88 -6.17 -46.62
CA ALA A 187 -51.04 -5.50 -46.05
C ALA A 187 -51.14 -4.03 -46.53
N ALA A 188 -50.03 -3.29 -46.52
CA ALA A 188 -49.97 -1.92 -47.02
C ALA A 188 -50.28 -1.83 -48.52
N THR A 189 -49.77 -2.77 -49.31
CA THR A 189 -50.04 -2.85 -50.75
C THR A 189 -51.51 -3.13 -51.04
N ALA A 190 -52.12 -4.08 -50.33
CA ALA A 190 -53.54 -4.37 -50.46
C ALA A 190 -54.41 -3.16 -50.06
N LEU A 191 -54.02 -2.45 -48.99
CA LEU A 191 -54.70 -1.23 -48.57
C LEU A 191 -54.58 -0.12 -49.63
N ALA A 192 -53.39 0.11 -50.18
CA ALA A 192 -53.17 1.10 -51.24
C ALA A 192 -53.99 0.78 -52.50
N GLN A 193 -54.04 -0.49 -52.91
CA GLN A 193 -54.88 -0.91 -54.05
C GLN A 193 -56.37 -0.62 -53.81
N ARG A 194 -56.88 -0.90 -52.60
CA ARG A 194 -58.29 -0.62 -52.25
C ARG A 194 -58.58 0.88 -52.24
N GLN A 195 -57.64 1.70 -51.75
CA GLN A 195 -57.76 3.16 -51.78
C GLN A 195 -57.80 3.70 -53.22
N ILE A 196 -56.93 3.20 -54.12
CA ILE A 196 -56.95 3.58 -55.54
C ILE A 196 -58.28 3.18 -56.19
N GLN A 197 -58.80 1.98 -55.92
CA GLN A 197 -60.08 1.52 -56.45
C GLN A 197 -61.25 2.39 -55.96
N GLN A 198 -61.27 2.74 -54.67
CA GLN A 198 -62.29 3.64 -54.11
C GLN A 198 -62.23 5.02 -54.76
N TYR A 199 -61.04 5.62 -54.87
CA TYR A 199 -60.85 6.91 -55.48
C TYR A 199 -61.28 6.93 -56.95
N ALA A 200 -60.92 5.89 -57.71
CA ALA A 200 -61.34 5.76 -59.10
C ALA A 200 -62.87 5.59 -59.24
N ALA A 201 -63.51 4.84 -58.34
CA ALA A 201 -64.96 4.68 -58.32
C ALA A 201 -65.67 6.00 -58.00
N GLU A 202 -65.17 6.76 -57.03
CA GLU A 202 -65.69 8.07 -56.66
C GLU A 202 -65.58 9.05 -57.84
N LEU A 203 -64.41 9.12 -58.50
CA LEU A 203 -64.21 9.96 -59.69
C LEU A 203 -65.12 9.55 -60.85
N ALA A 204 -65.33 8.25 -61.06
CA ALA A 204 -66.25 7.76 -62.09
C ALA A 204 -67.70 8.14 -61.80
N ILE A 205 -68.13 8.04 -60.54
CA ILE A 205 -69.48 8.47 -60.10
C ILE A 205 -69.63 9.98 -60.29
N GLU A 206 -68.64 10.78 -59.90
CA GLU A 206 -68.65 12.23 -60.08
C GLU A 206 -68.77 12.61 -61.57
N GLN A 207 -67.97 12.00 -62.44
CA GLN A 207 -68.07 12.23 -63.89
C GLN A 207 -69.40 11.77 -64.48
N ALA A 208 -69.93 10.63 -64.02
CA ALA A 208 -71.24 10.15 -64.45
C ALA A 208 -72.35 11.11 -64.03
N ALA A 209 -72.33 11.59 -62.78
CA ALA A 209 -73.27 12.58 -62.27
C ALA A 209 -73.22 13.89 -63.07
N HIS A 210 -72.02 14.36 -63.43
CA HIS A 210 -71.86 15.56 -64.27
C HIS A 210 -72.42 15.36 -65.69
N LYS A 211 -72.35 14.14 -66.25
CA LYS A 211 -72.89 13.83 -67.59
C LYS A 211 -74.38 13.49 -67.59
N LEU A 212 -75.01 13.31 -66.43
CA LEU A 212 -76.38 12.88 -66.30
C LEU A 212 -77.33 14.07 -66.53
N VAL A 213 -77.92 14.15 -67.72
CA VAL A 213 -78.94 15.15 -68.08
C VAL A 213 -80.32 14.54 -67.83
N VAL A 214 -81.00 14.99 -66.77
CA VAL A 214 -82.35 14.50 -66.43
C VAL A 214 -83.39 15.18 -67.31
N THR A 215 -83.99 14.41 -68.22
CA THR A 215 -85.12 14.85 -69.06
C THR A 215 -86.44 14.26 -68.55
N ALA A 216 -87.56 14.94 -68.80
CA ALA A 216 -88.88 14.50 -68.34
C ALA A 216 -89.31 13.12 -68.86
N GLU A 217 -88.76 12.68 -70.00
CA GLU A 217 -89.00 11.34 -70.55
C GLU A 217 -88.24 10.25 -69.77
N THR A 218 -86.98 10.51 -69.41
CA THR A 218 -86.15 9.61 -68.60
C THR A 218 -86.77 9.36 -67.22
N ASP A 219 -87.36 10.39 -66.61
CA ASP A 219 -87.99 10.32 -65.30
C ASP A 219 -89.26 9.44 -65.32
N ARG A 220 -90.09 9.55 -66.36
CA ARG A 220 -91.27 8.67 -66.55
C ARG A 220 -90.88 7.19 -66.72
N LEU A 221 -89.82 6.92 -67.48
CA LEU A 221 -89.30 5.56 -67.65
C LEU A 221 -88.73 4.98 -66.34
N LEU A 222 -88.06 5.80 -65.53
CA LEU A 222 -87.59 5.40 -64.21
C LEU A 222 -88.75 5.02 -63.29
N VAL A 223 -89.78 5.86 -63.18
CA VAL A 223 -90.97 5.59 -62.36
C VAL A 223 -91.69 4.31 -62.80
N GLN A 224 -91.85 4.08 -64.10
CA GLN A 224 -92.48 2.87 -64.62
C GLN A 224 -91.64 1.63 -64.31
N SER A 225 -90.32 1.68 -64.51
CA SER A 225 -89.42 0.56 -64.22
C SER A 225 -89.34 0.24 -62.72
N PHE A 226 -89.42 1.25 -61.86
CA PHE A 226 -89.43 1.08 -60.41
C PHE A 226 -90.75 0.45 -59.95
N ALA A 227 -91.88 0.94 -60.46
CA ALA A 227 -93.19 0.35 -60.20
C ALA A 227 -93.25 -1.13 -60.63
N GLN A 228 -92.68 -1.47 -61.79
CA GLN A 228 -92.62 -2.85 -62.27
C GLN A 228 -91.69 -3.74 -61.44
N ARG A 229 -90.57 -3.21 -60.93
CA ARG A 229 -89.65 -3.93 -60.04
C ARG A 229 -90.25 -4.17 -58.66
N LEU A 230 -91.07 -3.24 -58.16
CA LEU A 230 -91.82 -3.40 -56.92
C LEU A 230 -92.93 -4.46 -57.08
N ALA A 231 -93.68 -4.40 -58.18
CA ALA A 231 -94.69 -5.40 -58.52
C ALA A 231 -94.09 -6.81 -58.75
N GLY A 232 -92.86 -6.91 -59.28
CA GLY A 232 -92.13 -8.16 -59.44
C GLY A 232 -91.38 -8.66 -58.19
N GLY A 233 -91.15 -7.78 -57.21
CA GLY A 233 -90.53 -8.12 -55.92
C GLY A 233 -91.50 -8.77 -54.94
N ASP A 234 -92.77 -8.37 -55.00
CA ASP A 234 -93.85 -8.95 -54.19
C ASP A 234 -94.20 -10.39 -54.62
N SER A 235 -93.93 -10.78 -55.86
CA SER A 235 -94.19 -12.15 -56.35
C SER A 235 -93.13 -13.19 -55.94
N LYS A 236 -91.98 -12.76 -55.38
CA LYS A 236 -90.87 -13.66 -55.01
C LYS A 236 -90.72 -13.91 -53.51
N LYS A 237 -91.53 -13.27 -52.65
CA LYS A 237 -91.51 -13.44 -51.17
C LYS A 237 -92.49 -14.51 -50.63
N GLY A 238 -93.14 -15.28 -51.51
CA GLY A 238 -94.15 -16.29 -51.16
C GLY A 238 -93.71 -17.76 -51.27
N GLN A 239 -92.43 -18.06 -51.44
CA GLN A 239 -91.91 -19.44 -51.50
C GLN A 239 -90.67 -19.58 -50.60
N ASN A 240 -90.92 -19.76 -49.30
CA ASN A 240 -90.19 -20.58 -48.32
C ASN A 240 -90.64 -20.21 -46.91
#